data_AF-A0A967GQY1-F1
#
_entry.id   AF-A0A967GQY1-F1
#
_cell.length_a   1.000
_cell.length_b   1.000
_cell.length_c   1.000
_cell.angle_alpha   90.00
_cell.angle_beta   90.00
_cell.angle_gamma   90.00
#
_symmetry.space_group_name_H-M   'P 1'
#
loop_
_entity.id
_entity.type
_entity.pdbx_description
1 polymer ?
#
loop_
_entity_poly.entity_id
_entity_poly.type
_entity_poly.pdbx_seq_one_letter_code
_entity_poly.pdbx_strand_id
1 'polypeptide(L)'
;MGTLALAIGANSAIFTVVNGVLLKPLPFERPEELVGVWHSAPGLGFDQVNQSPAMYLTYREEGRVFQDIALWDNRTASITGLDEPEQVRTMLVTDGFFP
;
A
#
# COMPACT_ATOMS: atom_id res chain seq x y z
N MET A 1 -0.71 34.10 -6.28
CA MET A 1 -0.91 33.01 -7.26
C MET A 1 -0.12 31.80 -6.78
N GLY A 2 -0.42 31.24 -5.61
CA GLY A 2 -1.69 30.56 -5.35
C GLY A 2 -1.41 29.08 -5.64
N THR A 3 -1.08 28.36 -4.58
CA THR A 3 -0.79 26.93 -4.41
C THR A 3 -1.90 25.98 -4.92
N LEU A 4 -2.75 26.43 -5.84
CA LEU A 4 -3.89 25.68 -6.38
C LEU A 4 -3.54 24.77 -7.56
N ALA A 5 -2.38 24.94 -8.21
CA ALA A 5 -1.96 24.00 -9.27
C ALA A 5 -1.56 22.62 -8.72
N LEU A 6 -1.41 22.51 -7.39
CA LEU A 6 -1.20 21.24 -6.66
C LEU A 6 -2.52 20.60 -6.21
N ALA A 7 -3.67 21.05 -6.70
CA ALA A 7 -4.85 20.20 -6.84
C ALA A 7 -4.62 19.19 -7.98
N ILE A 8 -3.61 18.33 -7.79
CA ILE A 8 -3.39 17.16 -8.63
C ILE A 8 -4.60 16.27 -8.38
N GLY A 9 -5.45 16.13 -9.39
CA GLY A 9 -6.66 15.31 -9.35
C GLY A 9 -6.35 13.82 -9.19
N ALA A 10 -5.94 13.42 -7.99
CA ALA A 10 -5.87 12.02 -7.60
C ALA A 10 -7.29 11.56 -7.28
N ASN A 11 -7.94 10.90 -8.24
CA ASN A 11 -9.16 10.15 -7.97
C ASN A 11 -8.76 8.78 -7.43
N SER A 12 -9.31 8.37 -6.29
CA SER A 12 -9.02 7.07 -5.67
C SER A 12 -9.99 6.02 -6.19
N ALA A 13 -9.45 4.89 -6.62
CA ALA A 13 -10.22 3.71 -6.98
C ALA A 13 -9.93 2.59 -5.97
N ILE A 14 -11.01 2.01 -5.42
CA ILE A 14 -10.95 0.88 -4.50
C ILE A 14 -11.12 -0.39 -5.33
N PHE A 15 -10.17 -1.31 -5.23
CA PHE A 15 -10.22 -2.61 -5.92
C PHE A 15 -10.26 -3.77 -4.91
N THR A 16 -10.90 -4.87 -5.31
CA THR A 16 -11.20 -6.04 -4.47
C THR A 16 -10.05 -7.05 -4.41
N VAL A 17 -9.89 -7.68 -3.24
CA VAL A 17 -9.04 -8.83 -2.85
C VAL A 17 -7.59 -8.78 -3.31
N VAL A 18 -6.73 -8.44 -2.35
CA VAL A 18 -5.27 -8.60 -2.45
C VAL A 18 -4.95 -10.09 -2.49
N ASN A 19 -4.68 -10.61 -3.68
CA ASN A 19 -4.15 -11.96 -3.83
C ASN A 19 -2.66 -11.91 -3.46
N GLY A 20 -2.34 -12.25 -2.22
CA GLY A 20 -0.98 -12.29 -1.67
C GLY A 20 -0.16 -13.42 -2.27
N VAL A 21 0.22 -13.31 -3.55
CA VAL A 21 1.11 -14.26 -4.22
C VAL A 21 2.54 -14.06 -3.72
N LEU A 22 2.86 -14.69 -2.57
CA LEU A 22 4.12 -15.36 -2.21
C LEU A 22 4.36 -15.51 -0.69
N LEU A 23 3.40 -15.11 0.15
CA LEU A 23 3.44 -15.39 1.59
C LEU A 23 2.36 -16.42 1.90
N LYS A 24 2.60 -17.32 2.87
CA LYS A 24 1.54 -18.15 3.48
C LYS A 24 0.26 -17.32 3.65
N PRO A 25 -0.95 -17.92 3.55
CA PRO A 25 -2.21 -17.17 3.67
C PRO A 25 -2.10 -16.19 4.82
N LEU A 26 -2.14 -14.90 4.49
CA LEU A 26 -1.89 -13.84 5.46
C LEU A 26 -2.93 -13.99 6.58
N PRO A 27 -2.53 -13.91 7.86
CA PRO A 27 -3.38 -14.24 9.01
C PRO A 27 -4.39 -13.12 9.30
N PHE A 28 -5.17 -12.71 8.29
CA PHE A 28 -6.25 -11.77 8.45
C PHE A 28 -7.51 -12.51 8.85
N GLU A 29 -8.21 -12.01 9.88
CA GLU A 29 -9.45 -12.64 10.38
C GLU A 29 -10.57 -12.63 9.35
N ARG A 30 -10.61 -11.62 8.47
CA ARG A 30 -11.65 -11.39 7.45
C ARG A 30 -11.03 -11.06 6.08
N PRO A 31 -10.40 -12.03 5.40
CA PRO A 31 -9.67 -11.79 4.15
C PRO A 31 -10.55 -11.29 3.00
N GLU A 32 -11.85 -11.61 3.01
CA GLU A 32 -12.85 -11.15 2.04
C GLU A 32 -13.18 -9.66 2.16
N GLU A 33 -12.92 -9.03 3.30
CA GLU A 33 -13.12 -7.60 3.52
C GLU A 33 -11.88 -6.77 3.14
N LEU A 34 -10.79 -7.42 2.71
CA LEU A 34 -9.57 -6.73 2.30
C LEU A 34 -9.73 -6.12 0.91
N VAL A 35 -9.45 -4.82 0.85
CA VAL A 35 -9.43 -4.05 -0.40
C VAL A 35 -8.10 -3.34 -0.56
N GLY A 36 -7.65 -3.22 -1.79
CA GLY A 36 -6.49 -2.40 -2.12
C GLY A 36 -6.94 -1.03 -2.63
N VAL A 37 -6.23 0.02 -2.21
CA VAL A 37 -6.53 1.40 -2.56
C VAL A 37 -5.40 1.98 -3.39
N TRP A 38 -5.71 2.39 -4.61
CA TRP A 38 -4.77 3.05 -5.51
C TRP A 38 -5.36 4.35 -6.06
N HIS A 39 -4.51 5.24 -6.54
CA HIS A 39 -4.94 6.45 -7.22
C HIS A 39 -4.76 6.30 -8.72
N SER A 40 -5.57 7.01 -9.51
CA SER A 40 -5.32 7.19 -10.93
C SER A 40 -4.73 8.58 -11.17
N ALA A 41 -3.79 8.70 -12.10
CA ALA A 41 -3.27 9.97 -12.60
C ALA A 41 -3.33 10.00 -14.15
N PRO A 42 -4.53 10.10 -14.75
CA PRO A 42 -4.69 10.06 -16.21
C PRO A 42 -3.93 11.19 -16.93
N GLY A 43 -3.80 12.36 -16.29
CA GLY A 43 -3.02 13.49 -16.82
C GLY A 43 -1.51 13.22 -16.93
N LEU A 44 -1.01 12.18 -16.26
CA LEU A 44 0.37 11.69 -16.34
C LEU A 44 0.47 10.35 -17.09
N GLY A 45 -0.64 9.83 -17.62
CA GLY A 45 -0.70 8.54 -18.32
C GLY A 45 -0.61 7.33 -17.40
N PHE A 46 -0.92 7.46 -16.10
CA PHE A 46 -0.92 6.35 -15.16
C PHE A 46 -2.33 6.01 -14.69
N ASP A 47 -2.77 4.78 -14.96
CA ASP A 47 -4.06 4.27 -14.50
C ASP A 47 -4.06 3.91 -13.01
N GLN A 48 -2.89 3.54 -12.49
CA GLN A 48 -2.70 3.13 -11.11
C GLN A 48 -1.38 3.68 -10.56
N VAL A 49 -1.45 4.44 -9.48
CA VAL A 49 -0.31 4.94 -8.73
C VAL A 49 -0.47 4.59 -7.25
N ASN A 50 0.66 4.28 -6.62
CA ASN A 50 0.69 3.95 -5.21
C ASN A 50 0.37 5.17 -4.34
N GLN A 51 -0.07 4.89 -3.11
CA GLN A 51 -0.32 5.88 -2.08
C GLN A 51 0.98 6.62 -1.74
N SER A 52 0.88 7.94 -1.52
CA SER A 52 1.96 8.69 -0.87
C SER A 52 1.84 8.59 0.66
N PRO A 53 2.93 8.76 1.43
CA PRO A 53 2.85 8.79 2.89
C PRO A 53 1.87 9.85 3.43
N ALA A 54 1.76 11.00 2.75
CA ALA A 54 0.81 12.05 3.13
C ALA A 54 -0.65 11.59 2.95
N MET A 55 -0.96 10.90 1.85
CA MET A 55 -2.31 10.38 1.60
C MET A 55 -2.70 9.30 2.61
N TYR A 56 -1.76 8.44 3.01
CA TYR A 56 -1.99 7.46 4.07
C TYR A 56 -2.38 8.13 5.40
N LEU A 57 -1.68 9.19 5.80
CA LEU A 57 -2.04 9.94 7.01
C LEU A 57 -3.45 10.54 6.89
N THR A 58 -3.79 11.14 5.75
CA THR A 58 -5.15 11.64 5.52
C THR A 58 -6.21 10.54 5.64
N TYR A 59 -5.99 9.36 5.05
CA TYR A 59 -6.94 8.25 5.20
C TYR A 59 -7.05 7.74 6.63
N ARG A 60 -5.93 7.69 7.37
CA ARG A 60 -5.91 7.24 8.75
C ARG A 60 -6.57 8.24 9.72
N GLU A 61 -6.39 9.53 9.49
CA GLU A 61 -6.89 10.59 10.39
C GLU A 61 -8.32 11.04 10.05
N GLU A 62 -8.68 11.06 8.76
CA GLU A 62 -9.95 11.65 8.29
C GLU A 62 -10.87 10.62 7.61
N GLY A 63 -10.35 9.44 7.24
CA GLY A 63 -11.12 8.40 6.57
C GLY A 63 -12.20 7.80 7.47
N ARG A 64 -13.37 7.51 6.89
CA ARG A 64 -14.51 6.90 7.59
C ARG A 64 -15.08 5.66 6.89
N VAL A 65 -14.51 5.30 5.75
CA VAL A 65 -15.02 4.21 4.88
C VAL A 65 -14.40 2.87 5.27
N PHE A 66 -13.16 2.89 5.76
CA PHE A 66 -12.44 1.70 6.18
C PHE A 66 -12.35 1.65 7.70
N GLN A 67 -12.41 0.43 8.25
CA GLN A 67 -12.19 0.22 9.68
C GLN A 67 -10.75 0.56 10.07
N ASP A 68 -9.79 0.21 9.22
CA ASP A 68 -8.38 0.55 9.36
C ASP A 68 -7.72 0.63 7.98
N ILE A 69 -6.56 1.28 7.89
CA ILE A 69 -5.75 1.36 6.68
C ILE A 69 -4.27 1.17 7.03
N ALA A 70 -3.58 0.40 6.20
CA ALA A 70 -2.15 0.17 6.32
C ALA A 70 -1.47 0.26 4.94
N LEU A 71 -0.18 0.58 4.93
CA LEU A 71 0.66 0.51 3.74
C LEU A 71 1.53 -0.73 3.77
N TRP A 72 1.82 -1.25 2.59
CA TRP A 72 2.81 -2.30 2.38
C TRP A 72 3.65 -2.00 1.14
N ASP A 73 4.88 -2.49 1.15
CA ASP A 73 5.81 -2.37 0.05
C ASP A 73 6.68 -3.61 -0.05
N ASN A 74 6.67 -4.26 -1.22
CA ASN A 74 7.50 -5.44 -1.46
C ASN A 74 8.94 -5.02 -1.69
N ARG A 75 9.84 -5.63 -0.92
CA ARG A 75 11.28 -5.39 -0.99
C ARG A 75 12.03 -6.71 -1.14
N THR A 76 13.30 -6.59 -1.43
CA THR A 76 14.25 -7.70 -1.38
C THR A 76 15.38 -7.29 -0.45
N ALA A 77 15.72 -8.17 0.48
CA ALA A 77 16.87 -8.01 1.35
C ALA A 77 17.91 -9.09 1.03
N SER A 78 19.18 -8.71 1.00
CA SER A 78 20.29 -9.66 0.96
C SER A 78 20.70 -9.97 2.39
N ILE A 79 20.56 -11.22 2.80
CA ILE A 79 21.03 -11.70 4.10
C ILE A 79 22.45 -12.21 3.90
N THR A 80 23.41 -11.52 4.52
CA THR A 80 24.82 -11.90 4.49
C THR A 80 25.23 -12.44 5.86
N GLY A 81 25.74 -13.67 5.91
CA GLY A 81 26.23 -14.35 7.12
C GLY A 81 27.65 -14.89 6.95
N LEU A 82 28.01 -15.98 7.65
CA LEU A 82 29.30 -16.68 7.48
C LEU A 82 29.42 -17.44 6.14
N ASP A 83 28.32 -17.53 5.38
CA ASP A 83 28.21 -18.28 4.11
C ASP A 83 27.70 -17.39 2.95
N GLU A 84 27.41 -17.98 1.80
CA GLU A 84 26.95 -17.28 0.59
C GLU A 84 25.72 -16.37 0.84
N PRO A 85 25.71 -15.13 0.29
CA PRO A 85 24.57 -14.22 0.40
C PRO A 85 23.28 -14.79 -0.20
N GLU A 86 22.21 -14.81 0.60
CA GLU A 86 20.87 -15.21 0.14
C GLU A 86 20.00 -13.97 -0.10
N GLN A 87 19.31 -13.90 -1.24
CA GLN A 87 18.28 -12.89 -1.48
C GLN A 87 16.92 -13.40 -0.99
N VAL A 88 16.37 -12.71 0.00
CA VAL A 88 15.09 -13.03 0.59
C VAL A 88 14.08 -11.93 0.26
N ARG A 89 12.87 -12.34 -0.13
CA ARG A 89 11.75 -11.41 -0.31
C ARG A 89 11.27 -10.92 1.04
N THR A 90 11.13 -9.62 1.17
CA THR A 90 10.66 -8.96 2.39
C THR A 90 9.49 -8.04 2.09
N MET A 91 8.73 -7.67 3.11
CA MET A 91 7.66 -6.70 2.98
C MET A 91 7.82 -5.67 4.09
N LEU A 92 7.92 -4.39 3.70
CA LEU A 92 7.84 -3.29 4.64
C LEU A 92 6.37 -2.96 4.83
N VAL A 93 5.91 -2.90 6.09
CA VAL A 93 4.51 -2.63 6.42
C VAL A 93 4.43 -1.54 7.49
N THR A 94 3.32 -0.79 7.50
CA THR A 94 3.04 0.14 8.61
C THR A 94 2.62 -0.62 9.87
N ASP A 95 2.80 0.02 11.02
CA ASP A 95 2.17 -0.40 12.26
C ASP A 95 0.65 -0.57 12.06
N GLY A 96 0.06 -1.63 12.61
CA GLY A 96 -1.34 -2.01 12.39
C GLY A 96 -1.64 -2.81 11.12
N PHE A 97 -0.63 -3.15 10.29
CA PHE A 97 -0.87 -3.98 9.10
C PHE A 97 -1.30 -5.41 9.44
N PHE A 98 -0.90 -5.95 10.58
CA PHE A 98 -1.37 -7.24 11.08
C PHE A 98 -2.26 -7.03 12.31
N PRO A 99 -3.21 -7.96 12.58
CA PRO A 99 -4.04 -7.93 13.79
C PRO A 99 -3.23 -7.94 15.10
#